data_AF-A0A8C8HW43-F1
#
_entry.id   AF-A0A8C8HW43-F1
#
_cell.length_a   1.000
_cell.length_b   1.000
_cell.length_c   1.000
_cell.angle_alpha   90.00
_cell.angle_beta   90.00
_cell.angle_gamma   90.00
#
_symmetry.space_group_name_H-M   'P 1'
#
loop_
_entity.id
_entity.type
_entity.pdbx_description
1 polymer ?
#
loop_
_entity_poly.entity_id
_entity_poly.type
_entity_poly.pdbx_seq_one_letter_code
_entity_poly.pdbx_strand_id
1 'polypeptide(L)'
;MKSTSLNHFTFLILSKPDVLFLKGPSAETSVFMLKGQDVLLNVQTNVQLQEVDVLFWKFNRLDLVVKYPPKVTFERYRGRAEFSVGDFSLLLKNIQDGDSGLYDAVVSGNNDRNVAKYVLVVQERVEPPVLTVDSVSSINGICNVTVTCRGQKTSVTSSCNNSTCSQVGGESRGAETSTVPLLSVYVAGGSIICNHSNQVSWVNDTKEIVELCPLKSGKTQTHKYFVLTWLVVLAPITYPVSKNFNILSFPFTL
;
A
#
# COMPACT_ATOMS: atom_id res chain seq x y z
N MET A 1 -7.56 15.17 30.96
CA MET A 1 -7.24 15.93 29.73
C MET A 1 -6.16 15.19 28.97
N LYS A 2 -6.46 14.86 27.71
CA LYS A 2 -5.61 14.28 26.65
C LYS A 2 -4.95 12.92 26.91
N SER A 3 -5.79 11.88 26.77
CA SER A 3 -5.40 10.60 26.19
C SER A 3 -5.01 10.84 24.72
N THR A 4 -3.83 10.38 24.30
CA THR A 4 -3.37 10.50 22.92
C THR A 4 -3.38 9.10 22.32
N SER A 5 -4.38 8.86 21.47
CA SER A 5 -4.64 7.63 20.73
C SER A 5 -3.45 7.26 19.85
N LEU A 6 -2.84 6.11 20.10
CA LEU A 6 -2.02 5.41 19.10
C LEU A 6 -2.99 4.85 18.05
N ASN A 7 -3.06 5.49 16.89
CA ASN A 7 -3.72 4.91 15.72
C ASN A 7 -2.82 3.81 15.15
N HIS A 8 -2.90 2.63 15.74
CA HIS A 8 -2.35 1.39 15.20
C HIS A 8 -3.28 0.95 14.07
N PHE A 9 -2.91 1.27 12.82
CA PHE A 9 -3.55 0.70 11.65
C PHE A 9 -3.15 -0.78 11.55
N THR A 10 -3.92 -1.66 12.18
CA THR A 10 -3.86 -3.10 11.93
C THR A 10 -4.39 -3.34 10.52
N PHE A 11 -3.50 -3.45 9.54
CA PHE A 11 -3.86 -4.02 8.25
C PHE A 11 -4.20 -5.49 8.47
N LEU A 12 -5.49 -5.84 8.34
CA LEU A 12 -5.93 -7.23 8.30
C LEU A 12 -5.35 -7.86 7.03
N ILE A 13 -4.26 -8.63 7.19
CA ILE A 13 -3.85 -9.61 6.19
C ILE A 13 -4.88 -10.73 6.25
N LEU A 14 -5.84 -10.73 5.33
CA LEU A 14 -6.70 -11.89 5.09
C LEU A 14 -5.90 -12.95 4.34
N SER A 15 -5.26 -13.84 5.09
CA SER A 15 -4.81 -15.12 4.58
C SER A 15 -5.99 -16.11 4.59
N LYS A 16 -6.79 -16.08 3.52
CA LYS A 16 -7.68 -17.15 2.97
C LYS A 16 -8.32 -16.60 1.68
N PRO A 17 -8.65 -17.44 0.67
CA PRO A 17 -9.38 -16.96 -0.51
C PRO A 17 -10.83 -16.72 -0.09
N ASP A 18 -11.09 -15.58 0.53
CA ASP A 18 -12.43 -15.17 0.89
C ASP A 18 -13.13 -14.78 -0.41
N VAL A 19 -14.05 -15.65 -0.83
CA VAL A 19 -15.07 -15.33 -1.84
C VAL A 19 -15.75 -14.04 -1.36
N LEU A 20 -15.50 -12.94 -2.08
CA LEU A 20 -16.09 -11.64 -1.79
C LEU A 20 -17.62 -11.76 -1.82
N PHE A 21 -18.25 -11.77 -0.64
CA PHE A 21 -19.71 -11.75 -0.51
C PHE A 21 -20.23 -10.36 -0.89
N LEU A 22 -20.47 -10.15 -2.17
CA LEU A 22 -21.12 -8.94 -2.66
C LEU A 22 -22.62 -9.03 -2.35
N LYS A 23 -23.12 -8.05 -1.58
CA LYS A 23 -24.56 -7.77 -1.39
C LYS A 23 -25.20 -7.59 -2.77
N GLY A 24 -26.32 -8.29 -3.04
CA GLY A 24 -26.98 -8.31 -4.35
C GLY A 24 -27.28 -6.90 -4.90
N PRO A 25 -26.93 -6.57 -6.15
CA PRO A 25 -26.97 -5.19 -6.61
C PRO A 25 -28.30 -4.81 -7.27
N SER A 26 -28.86 -3.68 -6.85
CA SER A 26 -30.00 -3.00 -7.51
C SER A 26 -29.57 -2.12 -8.69
N ALA A 27 -28.27 -1.90 -8.88
CA ALA A 27 -27.66 -1.07 -9.92
C ALA A 27 -26.48 -1.80 -10.57
N GLU A 28 -26.10 -1.40 -11.78
CA GLU A 28 -24.94 -1.99 -12.46
C GLU A 28 -23.68 -1.88 -11.58
N THR A 29 -23.05 -3.01 -11.25
CA THR A 29 -21.91 -3.07 -10.34
C THR A 29 -20.67 -3.59 -11.06
N SER A 30 -19.60 -2.81 -11.07
CA SER A 30 -18.30 -3.26 -11.59
C SER A 30 -17.58 -4.13 -10.57
N VAL A 31 -17.07 -5.28 -11.01
CA VAL A 31 -16.30 -6.22 -10.18
C VAL A 31 -14.96 -6.44 -10.85
N PHE A 32 -13.88 -6.07 -10.16
CA PHE A 32 -12.52 -6.24 -10.64
C PHE A 32 -11.92 -7.49 -10.00
N MET A 33 -11.45 -8.42 -10.82
CA MET A 33 -10.93 -9.70 -10.34
C MET A 33 -9.59 -10.02 -10.97
N LEU A 34 -8.72 -10.68 -10.19
CA LEU A 34 -7.45 -11.15 -10.69
C LEU A 34 -7.67 -12.38 -11.58
N LYS A 35 -7.00 -12.41 -12.74
CA LYS A 35 -7.01 -13.55 -13.65
C LYS A 35 -6.68 -14.87 -12.94
N GLY A 36 -7.46 -15.90 -13.25
CA GLY A 36 -7.35 -17.23 -12.68
C GLY A 36 -8.08 -17.43 -11.35
N GLN A 37 -8.72 -16.40 -10.78
CA GLN A 37 -9.55 -16.54 -9.58
C GLN A 37 -10.98 -17.01 -9.89
N ASP A 38 -11.70 -17.37 -8.84
CA ASP A 38 -13.13 -17.68 -8.89
C ASP A 38 -13.94 -16.46 -8.44
N VAL A 39 -15.12 -16.24 -9.03
CA VAL A 39 -16.02 -15.13 -8.69
C VAL A 39 -17.44 -15.63 -8.44
N LEU A 40 -18.03 -15.20 -7.34
CA LEU A 40 -19.43 -15.46 -6.99
C LEU A 40 -20.28 -14.22 -7.29
N LEU A 41 -21.26 -14.37 -8.18
CA LEU A 41 -22.22 -13.34 -8.57
C LEU A 41 -23.58 -13.68 -7.96
N ASN A 42 -24.05 -12.82 -7.05
CA ASN A 42 -25.30 -13.01 -6.32
C ASN A 42 -26.44 -12.25 -6.99
N VAL A 43 -27.65 -12.80 -6.94
CA VAL A 43 -28.84 -12.02 -7.29
C VAL A 43 -29.26 -11.12 -6.13
N GLN A 44 -30.17 -10.19 -6.40
CA GLN A 44 -30.84 -9.39 -5.38
C GLN A 44 -31.49 -10.29 -4.31
N THR A 45 -31.51 -9.83 -3.07
CA THR A 45 -32.17 -10.56 -1.99
C THR A 45 -33.67 -10.72 -2.27
N ASN A 46 -34.23 -11.88 -1.91
CA ASN A 46 -35.66 -12.19 -2.00
C ASN A 46 -36.21 -12.35 -3.43
N VAL A 47 -35.38 -12.77 -4.39
CA VAL A 47 -35.88 -13.24 -5.69
C VAL A 47 -36.71 -14.50 -5.46
N GLN A 48 -37.97 -14.46 -5.90
CA GLN A 48 -38.89 -15.59 -5.87
C GLN A 48 -39.36 -15.85 -7.30
N LEU A 49 -39.28 -17.09 -7.75
CA LEU A 49 -39.75 -17.51 -9.07
C LEU A 49 -41.19 -17.99 -8.96
N GLN A 50 -42.05 -17.50 -9.84
CA GLN A 50 -43.38 -18.05 -10.08
C GLN A 50 -43.28 -19.32 -10.94
N GLU A 51 -44.37 -20.06 -11.09
CA GLU A 51 -44.38 -21.34 -11.82
C GLU A 51 -43.96 -21.23 -13.28
N VAL A 52 -44.29 -20.10 -13.92
CA VAL A 52 -43.92 -19.82 -15.32
C VAL A 52 -42.56 -19.13 -15.47
N ASP A 53 -41.93 -18.75 -14.35
CA ASP A 53 -40.70 -17.97 -14.38
C ASP A 53 -39.50 -18.85 -14.69
N VAL A 54 -38.64 -18.36 -15.59
CA VAL A 54 -37.33 -18.93 -15.90
C VAL A 54 -36.26 -17.88 -15.65
N LEU A 55 -35.31 -18.21 -14.78
CA LEU A 55 -34.12 -17.43 -14.53
C LEU A 55 -33.03 -17.80 -15.53
N PHE A 56 -32.42 -16.76 -16.10
CA PHE A 56 -31.26 -16.85 -16.97
C PHE A 56 -30.11 -16.05 -16.37
N TRP A 57 -28.93 -16.65 -16.31
CA TRP A 57 -27.69 -15.90 -16.29
C TRP A 57 -27.20 -15.75 -17.74
N LYS A 58 -26.97 -14.51 -18.16
CA LYS A 58 -26.52 -14.16 -19.51
C LYS A 58 -25.17 -13.47 -19.44
N PHE A 59 -24.39 -13.66 -20.50
CA PHE A 59 -23.13 -12.97 -20.75
C PHE A 59 -23.29 -12.10 -21.99
N ASN A 60 -22.92 -10.82 -21.88
CA ASN A 60 -23.06 -9.80 -22.91
C ASN A 60 -24.45 -9.80 -23.58
N ARG A 61 -25.50 -10.06 -22.78
CA ARG A 61 -26.93 -10.10 -23.15
C ARG A 61 -27.37 -11.21 -24.12
N LEU A 62 -26.43 -11.83 -24.85
CA LEU A 62 -26.72 -12.80 -25.91
C LEU A 62 -26.42 -14.24 -25.48
N ASP A 63 -25.25 -14.44 -24.86
CA ASP A 63 -24.78 -15.78 -24.52
C ASP A 63 -25.46 -16.25 -23.23
N LEU A 64 -26.02 -17.44 -23.24
CA LEU A 64 -26.57 -18.04 -22.03
C LEU A 64 -25.46 -18.74 -21.24
N VAL A 65 -25.38 -18.45 -19.94
CA VAL A 65 -24.46 -19.09 -19.01
C VAL A 65 -25.16 -20.28 -18.36
N VAL A 66 -26.31 -20.02 -17.72
CA VAL A 66 -27.17 -20.99 -17.07
C VAL A 66 -28.63 -20.58 -17.24
N LYS A 67 -29.53 -21.56 -17.36
CA LYS A 67 -30.98 -21.37 -17.19
C LYS A 67 -31.52 -22.24 -16.05
N TYR A 68 -32.60 -21.78 -15.40
CA TYR A 68 -33.31 -22.51 -14.35
C TYR A 68 -34.77 -22.03 -14.23
N PRO A 69 -35.79 -22.91 -14.17
CA PRO A 69 -35.77 -24.35 -14.41
C PRO A 69 -35.92 -24.75 -15.90
N PRO A 70 -35.56 -25.99 -16.30
CA PRO A 70 -34.68 -26.90 -15.57
C PRO A 70 -33.26 -26.34 -15.51
N LYS A 71 -32.46 -26.79 -14.54
CA LYS A 71 -31.05 -26.38 -14.41
C LYS A 71 -30.24 -26.88 -15.61
N VAL A 72 -29.83 -25.96 -16.49
CA VAL A 72 -28.97 -26.26 -17.64
C VAL A 72 -27.85 -25.23 -17.73
N THR A 73 -26.61 -25.71 -17.74
CA THR A 73 -25.40 -24.92 -18.00
C THR A 73 -24.98 -25.10 -19.44
N PHE A 74 -24.68 -24.01 -20.15
CA PHE A 74 -24.35 -24.05 -21.57
C PHE A 74 -22.88 -24.45 -21.82
N GLU A 75 -22.60 -25.01 -22.99
CA GLU A 75 -21.32 -25.70 -23.29
C GLU A 75 -20.06 -24.86 -22.98
N ARG A 76 -20.05 -23.56 -23.34
CA ARG A 76 -18.91 -22.65 -23.04
C ARG A 76 -18.57 -22.59 -21.54
N TYR A 77 -19.57 -22.77 -20.69
CA TYR A 77 -19.47 -22.62 -19.24
C TYR A 77 -19.50 -23.96 -18.50
N ARG A 78 -19.59 -25.07 -19.22
CA ARG A 78 -19.64 -26.41 -18.64
C ARG A 78 -18.34 -26.72 -17.89
N GLY A 79 -18.47 -27.21 -16.65
CA GLY A 79 -17.33 -27.52 -15.78
C GLY A 79 -16.65 -26.32 -15.13
N ARG A 80 -17.05 -25.09 -15.49
CA ARG A 80 -16.49 -23.85 -14.91
C ARG A 80 -17.51 -22.87 -14.36
N ALA A 81 -18.80 -23.06 -14.64
CA ALA A 81 -19.89 -22.37 -13.98
C ALA A 81 -20.66 -23.31 -13.06
N GLU A 82 -20.85 -22.90 -11.82
CA GLU A 82 -21.68 -23.57 -10.84
C GLU A 82 -22.84 -22.67 -10.43
N PHE A 83 -24.05 -23.22 -10.51
CA PHE A 83 -25.28 -22.49 -10.18
C PHE A 83 -25.90 -23.06 -8.90
N SER A 84 -26.11 -22.18 -7.93
CA SER A 84 -26.79 -22.48 -6.69
C SER A 84 -28.29 -22.26 -6.86
N VAL A 85 -29.08 -23.32 -6.67
CA VAL A 85 -30.55 -23.24 -6.82
C VAL A 85 -31.21 -22.48 -5.66
N GLY A 86 -30.60 -22.49 -4.47
CA GLY A 86 -31.21 -21.90 -3.27
C GLY A 86 -31.25 -20.36 -3.32
N ASP A 87 -30.15 -19.74 -3.76
CA ASP A 87 -29.99 -18.28 -3.82
C ASP A 87 -29.80 -17.75 -5.25
N PHE A 88 -29.93 -18.62 -6.25
CA PHE A 88 -29.78 -18.31 -7.68
C PHE A 88 -28.42 -17.70 -8.07
N SER A 89 -27.40 -17.87 -7.23
CA SER A 89 -26.06 -17.34 -7.47
C SER A 89 -25.29 -18.13 -8.53
N LEU A 90 -24.37 -17.45 -9.20
CA LEU A 90 -23.48 -17.99 -10.21
C LEU A 90 -22.03 -17.90 -9.72
N LEU A 91 -21.39 -19.05 -9.55
CA LEU A 91 -19.94 -19.15 -9.32
C LEU A 91 -19.26 -19.44 -10.66
N LEU A 92 -18.42 -18.52 -11.12
CA LEU A 92 -17.53 -18.71 -12.27
C LEU A 92 -16.12 -19.02 -11.79
N LYS A 93 -15.56 -20.13 -12.26
CA LYS A 93 -14.24 -20.63 -11.88
C LYS A 93 -13.17 -20.27 -12.88
N ASN A 94 -11.96 -20.05 -12.38
CA ASN A 94 -10.74 -19.82 -13.15
C ASN A 94 -10.96 -18.79 -14.28
N ILE A 95 -11.44 -17.60 -13.91
CA ILE A 95 -11.82 -16.54 -14.87
C ILE A 95 -10.61 -16.07 -15.69
N GLN A 96 -10.85 -15.81 -16.97
CA GLN A 96 -9.84 -15.37 -17.95
C GLN A 96 -10.23 -14.03 -18.57
N ASP A 97 -9.32 -13.40 -19.31
CA ASP A 97 -9.54 -12.07 -19.89
C ASP A 97 -10.80 -12.02 -20.76
N GLY A 98 -11.08 -13.09 -21.52
CA GLY A 98 -12.25 -13.24 -22.38
C GLY A 98 -13.58 -13.48 -21.64
N ASP A 99 -13.54 -13.64 -20.32
CA ASP A 99 -14.72 -13.69 -19.46
C ASP A 99 -15.10 -12.28 -18.95
N SER A 100 -14.31 -11.25 -19.25
CA SER A 100 -14.67 -9.86 -18.97
C SER A 100 -15.89 -9.44 -19.79
N GLY A 101 -16.85 -8.81 -19.15
CA GLY A 101 -18.08 -8.38 -19.80
C GLY A 101 -19.26 -8.25 -18.84
N LEU A 102 -20.42 -8.00 -19.43
CA LEU A 102 -21.67 -7.84 -18.69
C LEU A 102 -22.27 -9.21 -18.35
N TYR A 103 -22.52 -9.46 -17.07
CA TYR A 103 -23.29 -10.59 -16.59
C TYR A 103 -24.61 -10.11 -15.99
N ASP A 104 -25.71 -10.51 -16.60
CA ASP A 104 -27.07 -10.19 -16.14
C ASP A 104 -27.82 -11.45 -15.72
N ALA A 105 -28.46 -11.38 -14.56
CA ALA A 105 -29.43 -12.37 -14.14
C ALA A 105 -30.83 -11.83 -14.43
N VAL A 106 -31.59 -12.52 -15.27
CA VAL A 106 -32.92 -12.12 -15.73
C VAL A 106 -33.92 -13.18 -15.33
N VAL A 107 -34.99 -12.78 -14.63
CA VAL A 107 -36.18 -13.61 -14.47
C VAL A 107 -37.13 -13.26 -15.60
N SER A 108 -37.43 -14.24 -16.45
CA SER A 108 -38.37 -14.12 -17.57
C SER A 108 -39.64 -14.88 -17.25
N GLY A 109 -40.78 -14.24 -17.43
CA GLY A 109 -42.11 -14.75 -17.11
C GLY A 109 -43.16 -13.90 -17.81
N ASN A 110 -44.18 -13.43 -17.10
CA ASN A 110 -45.14 -12.46 -17.67
C ASN A 110 -44.47 -11.12 -18.03
N ASN A 111 -43.46 -10.70 -17.26
CA ASN A 111 -42.63 -9.55 -17.53
C ASN A 111 -41.19 -9.90 -17.18
N ASP A 112 -40.26 -9.52 -18.05
CA ASP A 112 -38.83 -9.71 -17.80
C ASP A 112 -38.35 -8.70 -16.75
N ARG A 113 -37.58 -9.18 -15.78
CA ARG A 113 -36.93 -8.32 -14.77
C ARG A 113 -35.48 -8.74 -14.54
N ASN A 114 -34.60 -7.74 -14.47
CA ASN A 114 -33.22 -7.94 -14.08
C ASN A 114 -33.14 -8.06 -12.55
N VAL A 115 -32.57 -9.16 -12.07
CA VAL A 115 -32.36 -9.45 -10.65
C VAL A 115 -30.89 -9.40 -10.24
N ALA A 116 -29.96 -9.25 -11.18
CA ALA A 116 -28.58 -8.85 -10.94
C ALA A 116 -27.95 -8.31 -12.21
N LYS A 117 -26.97 -7.40 -12.07
CA LYS A 117 -26.22 -6.84 -13.19
C LYS A 117 -24.80 -6.49 -12.77
N TYR A 118 -23.83 -7.20 -13.34
CA TYR A 118 -22.41 -7.06 -13.03
C TYR A 118 -21.59 -6.78 -14.28
N VAL A 119 -20.65 -5.85 -14.20
CA VAL A 119 -19.60 -5.70 -15.21
C VAL A 119 -18.33 -6.32 -14.64
N LEU A 120 -18.01 -7.54 -15.08
CA LEU A 120 -16.81 -8.23 -14.67
C LEU A 120 -15.62 -7.71 -15.48
N VAL A 121 -14.59 -7.25 -14.79
CA VAL A 121 -13.33 -6.80 -15.38
C VAL A 121 -12.21 -7.68 -14.83
N VAL A 122 -11.69 -8.56 -15.69
CA VAL A 122 -10.55 -9.41 -15.33
C VAL A 122 -9.26 -8.66 -15.63
N GLN A 123 -8.34 -8.64 -14.65
CA GLN A 123 -7.05 -7.96 -14.76
C GLN A 123 -5.91 -8.91 -14.38
N GLU A 124 -4.75 -8.71 -14.99
CA GLU A 124 -3.51 -9.36 -14.59
C GLU A 124 -2.79 -8.54 -13.50
N ARG A 125 -1.78 -9.15 -12.87
CA ARG A 125 -0.93 -8.42 -11.94
C ARG A 125 -0.09 -7.39 -12.68
N VAL A 126 0.10 -6.23 -12.07
CA VAL A 126 1.05 -5.24 -12.56
C VAL A 126 2.49 -5.74 -12.43
N GLU A 127 3.32 -5.44 -13.42
CA GLU A 127 4.77 -5.67 -13.36
C GLU A 127 5.47 -4.60 -12.51
N PRO A 128 6.61 -4.94 -11.88
CA PRO A 128 7.44 -3.97 -11.16
C PRO A 128 7.78 -2.76 -12.02
N PRO A 129 7.53 -1.52 -11.55
CA PRO A 129 7.99 -0.34 -12.26
C PRO A 129 9.52 -0.23 -12.19
N VAL A 130 10.09 0.58 -13.06
CA VAL A 130 11.51 0.94 -13.03
C VAL A 130 11.64 2.42 -12.68
N LEU A 131 12.22 2.70 -11.52
CA LEU A 131 12.51 4.05 -11.05
C LEU A 131 13.92 4.46 -11.48
N THR A 132 14.01 5.44 -12.36
CA THR A 132 15.28 5.99 -12.88
C THR A 132 15.51 7.40 -12.37
N VAL A 133 16.78 7.74 -12.10
CA VAL A 133 17.18 9.09 -11.71
C VAL A 133 17.72 9.79 -12.94
N ASP A 134 17.07 10.88 -13.33
CA ASP A 134 17.44 11.65 -14.53
C ASP A 134 18.44 12.76 -14.18
N SER A 135 18.24 13.45 -13.05
CA SER A 135 19.17 14.47 -12.59
C SER A 135 19.06 14.70 -11.08
N VAL A 136 20.16 15.16 -10.49
CA VAL A 136 20.23 15.61 -9.09
C VAL A 136 20.77 17.04 -9.08
N SER A 137 20.08 17.92 -8.37
CA SER A 137 20.48 19.30 -8.19
C SER A 137 20.40 19.68 -6.71
N SER A 138 21.25 20.60 -6.28
CA SER A 138 21.23 21.11 -4.92
C SER A 138 21.33 22.63 -4.95
N ILE A 139 20.24 23.31 -4.61
CA ILE A 139 20.15 24.77 -4.63
C ILE A 139 19.78 25.22 -3.20
N ASN A 140 20.62 26.08 -2.61
CA ASN A 140 20.40 26.64 -1.26
C ASN A 140 20.19 25.58 -0.16
N GLY A 141 20.88 24.44 -0.25
CA GLY A 141 20.76 23.34 0.72
C GLY A 141 19.56 22.42 0.52
N ILE A 142 18.70 22.69 -0.47
CA ILE A 142 17.60 21.80 -0.87
C ILE A 142 18.10 20.91 -2.00
N CYS A 143 18.07 19.59 -1.78
CA CYS A 143 18.36 18.61 -2.82
C CYS A 143 17.07 18.27 -3.58
N ASN A 144 17.08 18.51 -4.90
CA ASN A 144 16.00 18.17 -5.80
C ASN A 144 16.48 17.10 -6.78
N VAL A 145 15.74 16.00 -6.85
CA VAL A 145 16.00 14.84 -7.70
C VAL A 145 14.90 14.77 -8.74
N THR A 146 15.26 14.83 -10.02
CA THR A 146 14.32 14.49 -11.11
C THR A 146 14.39 13.00 -11.34
N VAL A 147 13.25 12.33 -11.25
CA VAL A 147 13.11 10.90 -11.49
C VAL A 147 12.09 10.63 -12.57
N THR A 148 12.33 9.58 -13.35
CA THR A 148 11.34 9.01 -14.26
C THR A 148 10.99 7.62 -13.78
N CYS A 149 9.72 7.41 -13.47
CA CYS A 149 9.17 6.10 -13.23
C CYS A 149 8.53 5.54 -14.49
N ARG A 150 8.95 4.34 -14.91
CA ARG A 150 8.40 3.63 -16.06
C ARG A 150 7.65 2.40 -15.61
N GLY A 151 6.37 2.31 -15.95
CA GLY A 151 5.56 1.10 -15.85
C GLY A 151 5.49 0.39 -17.21
N GLN A 152 4.56 -0.56 -17.33
CA GLN A 152 4.38 -1.35 -18.56
C GLN A 152 4.07 -0.49 -19.80
N LYS A 153 3.10 0.43 -19.67
CA LYS A 153 2.56 1.22 -20.80
C LYS A 153 2.66 2.73 -20.61
N THR A 154 3.01 3.17 -19.41
CA THR A 154 2.99 4.56 -19.00
C THR A 154 4.30 4.93 -18.32
N SER A 155 4.62 6.22 -18.30
CA SER A 155 5.76 6.75 -17.58
C SER A 155 5.42 8.11 -16.98
N VAL A 156 5.91 8.36 -15.78
CA VAL A 156 5.71 9.61 -15.07
C VAL A 156 7.07 10.15 -14.65
N THR A 157 7.35 11.39 -15.06
CA THR A 157 8.54 12.13 -14.60
C THR A 157 8.13 13.08 -13.49
N SER A 158 8.87 13.05 -12.39
CA SER A 158 8.60 13.86 -11.19
C SER A 158 9.87 14.49 -10.66
N SER A 159 9.75 15.71 -10.15
CA SER A 159 10.77 16.38 -9.37
C SER A 159 10.49 16.18 -7.89
N CYS A 160 11.41 15.55 -7.17
CA CYS A 160 11.28 15.16 -5.77
C CYS A 160 12.31 15.86 -4.90
N ASN A 161 11.91 16.26 -3.69
CA ASN A 161 12.83 16.70 -2.64
C ASN A 161 12.79 15.71 -1.46
N ASN A 162 13.25 16.11 -0.28
CA ASN A 162 13.26 15.25 0.92
C ASN A 162 11.87 14.91 1.49
N SER A 163 10.79 15.53 0.99
CA SER A 163 9.46 15.47 1.59
C SER A 163 8.34 15.24 0.58
N THR A 164 8.46 15.71 -0.66
CA THR A 164 7.40 15.66 -1.67
C THR A 164 7.94 15.44 -3.07
N CYS A 165 7.07 14.98 -3.96
CA CYS A 165 7.31 14.91 -5.40
C CYS A 165 6.23 15.71 -6.14
N SER A 166 6.62 16.42 -7.19
CA SER A 166 5.71 17.10 -8.11
C SER A 166 5.92 16.58 -9.53
N GLN A 167 4.82 16.24 -10.21
CA GLN A 167 4.88 15.75 -11.58
C GLN A 167 5.37 16.88 -12.52
N VAL A 168 6.34 16.56 -13.38
CA VAL A 168 6.87 17.47 -14.40
C VAL A 168 6.18 17.13 -15.73
N GLY A 169 5.24 17.97 -16.15
CA GLY A 169 4.40 17.73 -17.34
C GLY A 169 3.08 17.01 -17.02
N GLY A 170 1.99 17.40 -17.68
CA GLY A 170 0.62 17.02 -17.32
C GLY A 170 0.20 15.60 -17.71
N GLU A 171 -0.71 15.08 -16.87
CA GLU A 171 -1.63 13.94 -17.00
C GLU A 171 -1.05 12.52 -17.08
N SER A 172 -0.92 11.90 -15.91
CA SER A 172 -1.28 10.48 -15.75
C SER A 172 -2.33 10.35 -14.65
N ARG A 173 -3.44 11.08 -14.81
CA ARG A 173 -4.66 10.80 -14.06
C ARG A 173 -5.48 9.83 -14.87
N GLY A 174 -5.12 8.55 -14.80
CA GLY A 174 -6.11 7.52 -15.11
C GLY A 174 -7.31 7.79 -14.20
N ALA A 175 -8.49 8.04 -14.79
CA ALA A 175 -9.73 8.13 -14.03
C ALA A 175 -9.88 6.86 -13.17
N GLU A 176 -10.58 6.93 -12.04
CA GLU A 176 -10.83 5.77 -11.16
C GLU A 176 -11.54 4.61 -11.89
N THR A 177 -12.10 4.86 -13.07
CA THR A 177 -12.73 3.91 -13.99
C THR A 177 -11.83 3.42 -15.13
N SER A 178 -10.57 3.86 -15.19
CA SER A 178 -9.63 3.50 -16.25
C SER A 178 -9.07 2.10 -16.04
N THR A 179 -9.05 1.29 -17.10
CA THR A 179 -8.36 -0.01 -17.14
C THR A 179 -6.84 0.12 -17.26
N VAL A 180 -6.33 1.35 -17.39
CA VAL A 180 -4.89 1.61 -17.46
C VAL A 180 -4.31 1.64 -16.05
N PRO A 181 -3.29 0.81 -15.75
CA PRO A 181 -2.57 0.87 -14.49
C PRO A 181 -2.04 2.28 -14.17
N LEU A 182 -2.24 2.71 -12.93
CA LEU A 182 -1.81 4.00 -12.42
C LEU A 182 -0.36 3.93 -11.92
N LEU A 183 0.46 4.89 -12.37
CA LEU A 183 1.78 5.16 -11.81
C LEU A 183 1.72 6.38 -10.89
N SER A 184 2.21 6.22 -9.66
CA SER A 184 2.34 7.32 -8.71
C SER A 184 3.77 7.39 -8.18
N VAL A 185 4.28 8.61 -8.05
CA VAL A 185 5.63 8.88 -7.51
C VAL A 185 5.49 9.79 -6.31
N TYR A 186 5.99 9.38 -5.15
CA TYR A 186 5.89 10.12 -3.89
C TYR A 186 7.07 9.81 -2.97
N VAL A 187 7.19 10.58 -1.89
CA VAL A 187 8.22 10.37 -0.86
C VAL A 187 7.57 9.77 0.39
N ALA A 188 8.14 8.68 0.90
CA ALA A 188 7.79 8.13 2.20
C ALA A 188 9.00 7.43 2.82
N GLY A 189 9.16 7.52 4.14
CA GLY A 189 10.24 6.82 4.86
C GLY A 189 11.66 7.20 4.40
N GLY A 190 11.88 8.43 3.92
CA GLY A 190 13.18 8.87 3.41
C GLY A 190 13.56 8.32 2.02
N SER A 191 12.61 7.69 1.33
CA SER A 191 12.80 7.14 -0.02
C SER A 191 11.85 7.79 -1.03
N ILE A 192 12.32 7.91 -2.27
CA ILE A 192 11.46 8.17 -3.42
C ILE A 192 10.87 6.82 -3.83
N ILE A 193 9.54 6.73 -3.84
CA ILE A 193 8.79 5.52 -4.17
C ILE A 193 8.05 5.76 -5.47
N CYS A 194 8.27 4.88 -6.44
CA CYS A 194 7.33 4.73 -7.54
C CYS A 194 6.44 3.51 -7.31
N ASN A 195 5.14 3.72 -7.30
CA ASN A 195 4.15 2.68 -7.19
C ASN A 195 3.39 2.51 -8.51
N HIS A 196 3.33 1.27 -8.99
CA HIS A 196 2.52 0.85 -10.12
C HIS A 196 1.35 0.03 -9.58
N SER A 197 0.12 0.40 -9.93
CA SER A 197 -1.08 -0.25 -9.38
C SER A 197 -2.23 -0.31 -10.37
N ASN A 198 -3.04 -1.35 -10.26
CA ASN A 198 -4.37 -1.43 -10.85
C ASN A 198 -5.39 -1.78 -9.75
N GLN A 199 -6.62 -2.14 -10.11
CA GLN A 199 -7.69 -2.37 -9.13
C GLN A 199 -7.48 -3.65 -8.31
N VAL A 200 -6.59 -4.55 -8.75
CA VAL A 200 -6.40 -5.89 -8.15
C VAL A 200 -5.00 -6.15 -7.60
N SER A 201 -4.01 -5.31 -7.93
CA SER A 201 -2.61 -5.52 -7.57
C SER A 201 -1.81 -4.22 -7.58
N TRP A 202 -0.72 -4.22 -6.82
CA TRP A 202 0.23 -3.12 -6.79
C TRP A 202 1.65 -3.64 -6.52
N VAL A 203 2.65 -2.91 -6.99
CA VAL A 203 4.07 -3.18 -6.80
C VAL A 203 4.85 -1.88 -6.94
N ASN A 204 5.96 -1.75 -6.21
CA ASN A 204 6.75 -0.53 -6.18
C ASN A 204 8.24 -0.77 -6.45
N ASP A 205 8.92 0.31 -6.80
CA ASP A 205 10.37 0.44 -6.87
C ASP A 205 10.79 1.70 -6.10
N THR A 206 11.94 1.64 -5.43
CA THR A 206 12.32 2.66 -4.43
C THR A 206 13.78 3.04 -4.55
N LYS A 207 14.08 4.32 -4.28
CA LYS A 207 15.45 4.81 -4.12
C LYS A 207 15.58 5.66 -2.85
N GLU A 208 16.61 5.39 -2.07
CA GLU A 208 16.86 6.14 -0.84
C GLU A 208 17.38 7.55 -1.15
N ILE A 209 16.80 8.56 -0.50
CA ILE A 209 17.18 9.95 -0.73
C ILE A 209 18.59 10.23 -0.21
N VAL A 210 19.02 9.57 0.87
CA VAL A 210 20.36 9.76 1.45
C VAL A 210 21.47 9.35 0.48
N GLU A 211 21.24 8.33 -0.33
CA GLU A 211 22.19 7.87 -1.36
C GLU A 211 22.28 8.86 -2.53
N LEU A 212 21.14 9.42 -2.94
CA LEU A 212 21.06 10.37 -4.05
C LEU A 212 21.53 11.78 -3.64
N CYS A 213 21.30 12.14 -2.39
CA CYS A 213 21.54 13.45 -1.80
C CYS A 213 22.37 13.31 -0.51
N PRO A 214 23.65 12.95 -0.60
CA PRO A 214 24.50 12.84 0.57
C PRO A 214 24.63 14.22 1.23
N LEU A 215 24.20 14.31 2.50
CA LEU A 215 24.42 15.50 3.30
C LEU A 215 25.93 15.72 3.40
N LYS A 216 26.42 16.87 2.93
CA LYS A 216 27.77 17.31 3.24
C LYS A 216 27.85 17.51 4.75
N SER A 217 28.34 16.51 5.47
CA SER A 217 28.73 16.67 6.87
C SER A 217 29.80 17.75 6.91
N GLY A 218 29.45 18.92 7.46
CA GLY A 218 30.42 19.97 7.70
C GLY A 218 31.53 19.38 8.55
N LYS A 219 32.77 19.44 8.07
CA LYS A 219 33.93 19.16 8.92
C LYS A 219 33.86 20.12 10.11
N THR A 220 33.36 19.68 11.25
CA THR A 220 33.55 20.39 12.51
C THR A 220 35.04 20.29 12.82
N GLN A 221 35.79 21.33 12.44
CA GLN A 221 37.13 21.53 12.94
C GLN A 221 37.01 21.72 14.45
N THR A 222 37.24 20.64 15.18
CA THR A 222 37.43 20.68 16.62
C THR A 222 38.75 21.43 16.86
N HIS A 223 38.65 22.74 17.10
CA HIS A 223 39.77 23.50 17.65
C HIS A 223 40.11 22.88 19.02
N LYS A 224 41.19 22.08 19.06
CA LYS A 224 41.77 21.56 20.29
C LYS A 224 42.33 22.75 21.07
N TYR A 225 41.58 23.25 22.05
CA TYR A 225 42.13 24.15 23.06
C TYR A 225 43.10 23.36 23.94
N PHE A 226 44.39 23.69 23.84
CA PHE A 226 45.45 23.12 24.66
C PHE A 226 45.41 23.80 26.03
N VAL A 227 44.89 23.13 27.05
CA VAL A 227 44.91 23.64 28.42
C VAL A 227 46.29 23.36 29.01
N LEU A 228 47.16 24.37 29.08
CA LEU A 228 48.43 24.31 29.80
C LEU A 228 48.16 24.41 31.30
N THR A 229 48.23 23.29 32.01
CA THR A 229 48.22 23.26 33.47
C THR A 229 49.61 23.62 34.00
N TRP A 230 49.72 24.72 34.75
CA TRP A 230 50.94 25.11 35.45
C TRP A 230 51.10 24.26 36.71
N LEU A 231 52.15 23.44 36.79
CA LEU A 231 52.55 22.75 38.01
C LEU A 231 53.16 23.77 38.99
N VAL A 232 52.42 24.14 40.03
CA VAL A 232 52.96 24.88 41.17
C VAL A 232 53.73 23.91 42.06
N VAL A 233 55.06 23.98 42.02
CA VAL A 233 55.93 23.22 42.94
C VAL A 233 56.01 24.00 44.26
N LEU A 234 55.37 23.48 45.31
CA LEU A 234 55.53 23.98 46.67
C LEU A 234 56.83 23.43 47.26
N ALA A 235 57.85 24.28 47.42
CA ALA A 235 59.05 23.93 48.17
C ALA A 235 58.75 24.00 49.69
N PRO A 236 59.08 22.96 50.48
CA PRO A 236 58.89 23.00 51.92
C PRO A 236 59.90 23.94 52.59
N ILE A 237 59.39 24.94 53.31
CA ILE A 237 60.20 25.82 54.17
C ILE A 237 60.58 25.02 55.42
N THR A 238 61.87 24.69 55.58
CA THR A 238 62.42 24.09 56.79
C THR A 238 62.79 25.18 57.79
N TYR A 239 62.17 25.19 58.98
CA TYR A 239 62.61 25.99 60.12
C TYR A 239 63.48 25.15 61.07
N PRO A 240 64.58 25.68 61.65
CA PRO A 240 65.40 24.95 62.60
C PRO A 240 64.81 25.00 64.02
N VAL A 241 64.65 23.83 64.65
CA VAL A 241 64.25 23.70 66.05
C VAL A 241 65.49 23.73 66.94
N SER A 242 65.61 24.76 67.78
CA SER A 242 66.59 24.84 68.86
C SER A 242 66.02 24.19 70.13
N LYS A 243 66.77 23.25 70.70
CA LYS A 243 66.48 22.55 71.95
C LYS A 243 66.87 23.44 73.13
N ASN A 244 65.98 23.59 74.11
CA ASN A 244 66.38 23.83 75.50
C ASN A 244 65.53 22.99 76.45
N PHE A 245 66.21 22.50 77.49
CA PHE A 245 65.91 21.37 78.36
C PHE A 245 65.24 21.81 79.68
N ASN A 246 64.51 20.88 80.31
CA ASN A 246 64.23 20.70 81.76
C ASN A 246 63.30 21.68 82.50
N ILE A 247 62.58 21.33 83.58
CA ILE A 247 62.10 20.13 84.33
C ILE A 247 61.12 20.75 85.36
N LEU A 248 60.08 20.02 85.82
CA LEU A 248 59.49 19.98 87.19
C LEU A 248 58.06 19.40 87.05
N SER A 249 57.79 18.12 87.27
CA SER A 249 57.83 17.30 88.49
C SER A 249 56.49 17.21 89.25
N PHE A 250 55.93 16.00 89.19
CA PHE A 250 55.07 15.27 90.13
C PHE A 250 53.55 15.49 90.22
N PRO A 251 52.78 14.39 90.39
CA PRO A 251 51.32 14.36 90.37
C PRO A 251 50.74 14.44 91.79
N PHE A 252 49.48 14.83 91.95
CA PHE A 252 48.76 14.57 93.19
C PHE A 252 47.26 14.33 92.96
N THR A 253 46.84 13.17 93.48
CA THR A 253 45.57 12.84 94.16
C THR A 253 44.23 13.01 93.44
N LEU A 254 43.49 11.87 93.48
CA LEU A 254 42.06 11.59 93.32
C LEU A 254 41.15 12.64 92.66
#